data_AF-A0AAN8WCN4-F1
#
_entry.id   AF-A0AAN8WCN4-F1
#
_cell.length_a   1.000
_cell.length_b   1.000
_cell.length_c   1.000
_cell.angle_alpha   90.00
_cell.angle_beta   90.00
_cell.angle_gamma   90.00
#
_symmetry.space_group_name_H-M   'P 1'
#
loop_
_entity.id
_entity.type
_entity.pdbx_description
1 polymer ?
#
loop_
_entity_poly.entity_id
_entity_poly.type
_entity_poly.pdbx_seq_one_letter_code
_entity_poly.pdbx_strand_id
1 'polypeptide(L)'
;GLEQDGRGVQPVYLSCSSGRVEWQYPRAGLRVILKSPQKEKDFHACIKADSKFAGARIYLEGHRSLLPIFALDDDRPKELVRCFTSYKGQAALYVEADAGSDDLKKQVVAFEYDLQSLKKGALYDPLD
;
A
#
# COMPACT_ATOMS: atom_id res chain seq x y z
N GLY A 1 20.40 11.54 26.03
CA GLY A 1 18.98 11.29 25.72
C GLY A 1 18.83 11.12 24.23
N LEU A 2 18.38 9.95 23.78
CA LEU A 2 17.95 9.74 22.40
C LEU A 2 16.47 9.38 22.48
N GLU A 3 15.62 10.38 22.70
CA GLU A 3 14.21 10.25 22.37
C GLU A 3 14.14 10.18 20.84
N GLN A 4 14.11 8.96 20.31
CA GLN A 4 13.63 8.76 18.96
C GLN A 4 12.13 9.05 19.00
N ASP A 5 11.75 10.22 18.50
CA ASP A 5 10.40 10.52 18.05
C ASP A 5 10.10 9.69 16.78
N GLY A 6 10.16 8.35 16.92
CA GLY A 6 10.12 7.36 15.84
C GLY A 6 8.76 6.68 15.69
N ARG A 7 7.73 7.20 16.37
CA ARG A 7 6.35 6.68 16.33
C ARG A 7 5.47 7.38 15.29
N GLY A 8 6.06 8.24 14.45
CA GLY A 8 5.35 8.90 13.35
C GLY A 8 5.22 8.00 12.13
N VAL A 9 4.03 7.94 11.53
CA VAL A 9 3.83 7.30 10.23
C VAL A 9 4.36 8.22 9.14
N GLN A 10 5.33 7.76 8.34
CA GLN A 10 5.93 8.58 7.29
C GLN A 10 5.06 8.55 6.01
N PRO A 11 4.58 9.70 5.50
CA PRO A 11 3.89 9.74 4.21
C PRO A 11 4.87 9.74 3.04
N VAL A 12 4.59 8.94 2.01
CA VAL A 12 5.31 8.94 0.73
C VAL A 12 4.30 9.12 -0.40
N TYR A 13 4.58 10.04 -1.32
CA TYR A 13 3.69 10.36 -2.42
C TYR A 13 4.23 9.80 -3.73
N LEU A 14 3.40 9.07 -4.46
CA LEU A 14 3.74 8.45 -5.73
C LEU A 14 2.73 8.91 -6.80
N SER A 15 3.22 9.49 -7.88
CA SER A 15 2.40 10.03 -8.99
C SER A 15 2.65 9.34 -10.32
N CYS A 16 3.53 8.35 -10.37
CA CYS A 16 3.76 7.52 -11.55
C CYS A 16 2.59 6.55 -11.74
N SER A 17 2.30 6.18 -12.99
CA SER A 17 1.28 5.18 -13.28
C SER A 17 1.70 3.77 -12.86
N SER A 18 2.98 3.49 -12.68
CA SER A 18 3.45 2.23 -12.12
C SER A 18 4.83 2.40 -11.50
N GLY A 19 5.17 1.48 -10.61
CA GLY A 19 6.47 1.49 -9.94
C GLY A 19 6.60 0.42 -8.88
N ARG A 20 7.66 0.55 -8.07
CA ARG A 20 7.98 -0.37 -6.99
C ARG A 20 8.28 0.42 -5.72
N VAL A 21 7.73 -0.05 -4.61
CA VAL A 21 8.05 0.45 -3.26
C VAL A 21 8.95 -0.58 -2.60
N GLU A 22 10.04 -0.13 -2.01
CA GLU A 22 10.92 -0.95 -1.17
C GLU A 22 11.22 -0.20 0.13
N TRP A 23 10.97 -0.84 1.27
CA TRP A 23 11.21 -0.32 2.61
C TRP A 23 11.95 -1.36 3.44
N GLN A 24 13.19 -1.03 3.82
CA GLN A 24 14.08 -1.90 4.58
C GLN A 24 14.01 -1.55 6.07
N TYR A 25 14.02 -2.57 6.93
CA TYR A 25 13.91 -2.43 8.40
C TYR A 25 12.63 -1.70 8.83
N PRO A 26 11.44 -2.25 8.50
CA PRO A 26 10.18 -1.69 8.96
C PRO A 26 10.10 -1.72 10.50
N ARG A 27 9.73 -0.60 11.13
CA ARG A 27 9.60 -0.49 12.61
C ARG A 27 8.28 0.09 13.11
N ALA A 28 7.57 0.83 12.28
CA ALA A 28 6.34 1.52 12.63
C ALA A 28 5.35 1.41 11.47
N GLY A 29 4.98 2.52 10.84
CA GLY A 29 4.12 2.53 9.67
C GLY A 29 4.65 3.42 8.55
N LEU A 30 4.34 3.04 7.33
CA LEU A 30 4.57 3.82 6.11
C LEU A 30 3.22 4.08 5.44
N ARG A 31 2.90 5.35 5.17
CA ARG A 31 1.67 5.73 4.47
C ARG A 31 2.00 6.08 3.02
N VAL A 32 1.73 5.16 2.09
CA VAL A 32 1.98 5.34 0.66
C VAL A 32 0.75 5.94 -0.02
N ILE A 33 0.87 7.12 -0.60
CA ILE A 33 -0.22 7.86 -1.22
C ILE A 33 -0.02 7.80 -2.74
N LEU A 34 -0.88 7.05 -3.40
CA LEU A 34 -0.96 6.92 -4.85
C LEU A 34 -1.83 8.05 -5.39
N LYS A 35 -1.32 8.80 -6.36
CA LYS A 35 -2.04 9.89 -7.01
C LYS A 35 -2.10 9.66 -8.51
N SER A 36 -3.26 10.00 -9.08
CA SER A 36 -3.43 9.97 -10.52
C SER A 36 -2.48 10.97 -11.19
N PRO A 37 -1.76 10.58 -12.26
CA PRO A 37 -1.05 11.54 -13.11
C PRO A 37 -2.01 12.57 -13.76
N GLN A 38 -3.28 12.20 -13.92
CA GLN A 38 -4.34 13.06 -14.46
C GLN A 38 -5.15 13.65 -13.30
N LYS A 39 -5.14 14.98 -13.15
CA LYS A 39 -5.78 15.67 -12.02
C LYS A 39 -7.24 15.21 -11.83
N GLU A 40 -7.57 14.87 -10.59
CA GLU A 40 -8.93 14.52 -10.12
C GLU A 40 -9.61 13.35 -10.83
N LYS A 41 -8.85 12.56 -11.60
CA LYS A 41 -9.38 11.39 -12.29
C LYS A 41 -9.09 10.14 -11.48
N ASP A 42 -10.15 9.44 -11.12
CA ASP A 42 -10.04 8.17 -10.42
C ASP A 42 -9.37 7.08 -11.28
N PHE A 43 -8.77 6.11 -10.61
CA PHE A 43 -8.01 5.01 -11.20
C PHE A 43 -8.32 3.69 -10.48
N HIS A 44 -8.20 2.58 -11.20
CA HIS A 44 -7.97 1.27 -10.61
C HIS A 44 -6.49 1.14 -10.29
N ALA A 45 -6.17 0.79 -9.05
CA ALA A 45 -4.83 0.46 -8.63
C ALA A 45 -4.74 -1.02 -8.30
N CYS A 46 -3.66 -1.65 -8.71
CA CYS A 46 -3.34 -3.01 -8.32
C CYS A 46 -1.96 -3.03 -7.67
N ILE A 47 -1.82 -3.83 -6.62
CA ILE A 47 -0.54 -4.12 -6.00
C ILE A 47 -0.21 -5.60 -6.07
N LYS A 48 1.08 -5.90 -6.08
CA LYS A 48 1.60 -7.26 -6.03
C LYS A 48 2.81 -7.29 -5.11
N ALA A 49 2.75 -8.08 -4.04
CA ALA A 49 3.90 -8.23 -3.15
C ALA A 49 5.04 -8.96 -3.86
N ASP A 50 6.27 -8.54 -3.59
CA ASP A 50 7.47 -9.22 -4.07
C ASP A 50 7.72 -10.50 -3.27
N SER A 51 8.32 -11.51 -3.90
CA SER A 51 8.79 -12.74 -3.25
C SER A 51 9.58 -12.53 -1.95
N LYS A 52 10.24 -11.38 -1.77
CA LYS A 52 11.04 -11.01 -0.59
C LYS A 52 10.27 -10.23 0.48
N PHE A 53 9.02 -9.84 0.23
CA PHE A 53 8.21 -9.07 1.17
C PHE A 53 8.15 -9.77 2.53
N ALA A 54 8.49 -9.07 3.61
CA ALA A 54 8.47 -9.60 4.97
C ALA A 54 8.23 -8.49 6.00
N GLY A 55 7.62 -8.85 7.12
CA GLY A 55 7.56 -8.00 8.32
C GLY A 55 6.56 -6.86 8.27
N ALA A 56 5.48 -6.99 7.50
CA ALA A 56 4.44 -5.98 7.46
C ALA A 56 3.10 -6.53 6.96
N ARG A 57 2.04 -5.75 7.21
CA ARG A 57 0.72 -5.87 6.59
C ARG A 57 0.41 -4.60 5.80
N ILE A 58 -0.36 -4.74 4.72
CA ILE A 58 -0.81 -3.62 3.90
C ILE A 58 -2.32 -3.47 4.02
N TYR A 59 -2.75 -2.26 4.34
CA TYR A 59 -4.14 -1.86 4.40
C TYR A 59 -4.43 -0.73 3.42
N LEU A 60 -5.63 -0.70 2.86
CA LEU A 60 -6.17 0.44 2.13
C LEU A 60 -6.86 1.39 3.12
N GLU A 61 -6.52 2.68 3.04
CA GLU A 61 -7.17 3.73 3.81
C GLU A 61 -8.58 4.00 3.27
N GLY A 62 -9.59 3.63 4.05
CA GLY A 62 -11.00 3.93 3.80
C GLY A 62 -11.50 5.13 4.61
N HIS A 63 -12.80 5.43 4.50
CA HIS A 63 -13.42 6.46 5.31
C HIS A 63 -13.49 6.01 6.78
N ARG A 64 -12.52 6.46 7.59
CA ARG A 64 -12.37 6.13 9.02
C ARG A 64 -12.09 4.64 9.31
N SER A 65 -11.56 3.91 8.34
CA SER A 65 -11.23 2.49 8.49
C SER A 65 -9.98 2.13 7.70
N LEU A 66 -9.35 1.02 8.07
CA LEU A 66 -8.26 0.39 7.33
C LEU A 66 -8.77 -0.96 6.83
N LEU A 67 -8.79 -1.14 5.51
CA LEU A 67 -9.25 -2.38 4.86
C LEU A 67 -8.04 -3.26 4.55
N PRO A 68 -7.97 -4.51 5.03
CA PRO A 68 -6.82 -5.37 4.76
C PRO A 68 -6.71 -5.69 3.27
N ILE A 69 -5.54 -5.40 2.68
CA ILE A 69 -5.25 -5.73 1.29
C ILE A 69 -4.33 -6.95 1.23
N PHE A 70 -3.24 -6.94 2.00
CA PHE A 70 -2.23 -7.98 1.98
C PHE A 70 -1.72 -8.26 3.40
N ALA A 71 -1.61 -9.53 3.74
CA ALA A 71 -0.81 -10.01 4.87
C ALA A 71 -0.18 -11.36 4.50
N LEU A 72 0.92 -11.73 5.15
CA LEU A 72 1.58 -13.03 4.90
C LEU A 72 0.76 -14.22 5.41
N ASP A 73 -0.13 -13.97 6.36
CA ASP A 73 -1.00 -14.93 7.04
C ASP A 73 -2.45 -14.86 6.52
N ASP A 74 -2.69 -14.31 5.33
CA ASP A 74 -4.03 -14.15 4.74
C ASP A 74 -4.53 -15.35 3.92
N ASP A 75 -3.87 -16.51 4.04
CA ASP A 75 -4.13 -17.77 3.30
C ASP A 75 -4.15 -17.64 1.77
N ARG A 76 -3.67 -16.53 1.20
CA ARG A 76 -3.60 -16.30 -0.25
C ARG A 76 -2.15 -16.27 -0.73
N PRO A 77 -1.91 -16.59 -2.01
CA PRO A 77 -0.57 -16.47 -2.58
C PRO A 77 -0.02 -15.05 -2.41
N LYS A 78 1.28 -14.99 -2.12
CA LYS A 78 1.97 -13.73 -1.90
C LYS A 78 1.94 -12.85 -3.14
N GLU A 79 2.20 -13.45 -4.29
CA GLU A 79 2.25 -12.79 -5.59
C GLU A 79 0.85 -12.59 -6.22
N LEU A 80 -0.23 -12.90 -5.49
CA LEU A 80 -1.59 -12.60 -5.94
C LEU A 80 -1.76 -11.09 -6.09
N VAL A 81 -2.14 -10.66 -7.28
CA VAL A 81 -2.48 -9.27 -7.59
C VAL A 81 -3.75 -8.89 -6.85
N ARG A 82 -3.71 -7.78 -6.13
CA ARG A 82 -4.84 -7.26 -5.34
C ARG A 82 -5.14 -5.85 -5.80
N CYS A 83 -6.38 -5.61 -6.20
CA CYS A 83 -6.79 -4.35 -6.81
C CYS A 83 -7.82 -3.60 -5.95
N PHE A 84 -7.85 -2.29 -6.09
CA PHE A 84 -8.77 -1.37 -5.43
C PHE A 84 -8.95 -0.11 -6.29
N THR A 85 -9.95 0.70 -5.95
CA THR A 85 -10.28 1.90 -6.71
C THR A 85 -9.95 3.14 -5.89
N SER A 86 -9.39 4.16 -6.54
CA SER A 86 -9.13 5.44 -5.90
C SER A 86 -10.40 6.24 -5.64
N TYR A 87 -10.30 7.26 -4.79
CA TYR A 87 -11.35 8.24 -4.59
C TYR A 87 -10.79 9.65 -4.72
N LYS A 88 -11.45 10.49 -5.54
CA LYS A 88 -11.00 11.86 -5.85
C LYS A 88 -9.56 11.91 -6.39
N GLY A 89 -9.19 10.94 -7.21
CA GLY A 89 -7.89 10.85 -7.87
C GLY A 89 -6.73 10.46 -6.95
N GLN A 90 -7.01 9.89 -5.78
CA GLN A 90 -5.99 9.39 -4.86
C GLN A 90 -6.44 8.14 -4.08
N ALA A 91 -5.47 7.33 -3.66
CA ALA A 91 -5.65 6.24 -2.73
C ALA A 91 -4.45 6.18 -1.79
N ALA A 92 -4.65 5.82 -0.52
CA ALA A 92 -3.54 5.65 0.41
C ALA A 92 -3.48 4.22 0.95
N LEU A 93 -2.28 3.67 0.99
CA LEU A 93 -1.97 2.40 1.60
C LEU A 93 -1.24 2.66 2.92
N TYR A 94 -1.72 2.05 4.00
CA TYR A 94 -1.02 1.95 5.26
C TYR A 94 -0.24 0.64 5.29
N VAL A 95 1.08 0.73 5.35
CA VAL A 95 1.96 -0.41 5.52
C VAL A 95 2.41 -0.42 6.98
N GLU A 96 1.91 -1.37 7.75
CA GLU A 96 2.18 -1.52 9.17
C GLU A 96 3.23 -2.59 9.39
N ALA A 97 4.30 -2.28 10.13
CA ALA A 97 5.31 -3.26 10.52
C ALA A 97 4.75 -4.27 11.54
N ASP A 98 5.15 -5.53 11.43
CA ASP A 98 4.71 -6.56 12.38
C ASP A 98 5.38 -6.37 13.75
N ALA A 99 4.58 -6.24 14.81
CA ALA A 99 5.08 -6.18 16.18
C ALA A 99 5.56 -7.56 16.64
N GLY A 100 6.88 -7.78 16.69
CA GLY A 100 7.48 -9.04 17.13
C GLY A 100 8.58 -9.60 16.22
N SER A 101 8.95 -8.90 15.15
CA SER A 101 10.19 -9.22 14.44
C SER A 101 11.39 -8.97 15.35
N ASP A 102 12.30 -9.93 15.42
CA ASP A 102 13.64 -9.71 15.98
C ASP A 102 14.29 -8.53 15.26
N ASP A 103 14.45 -7.40 15.95
CA ASP A 103 14.92 -6.11 15.40
C ASP A 103 16.28 -6.22 14.67
N LEU A 104 16.98 -7.33 14.86
CA LEU A 104 18.28 -7.65 14.24
C LEU A 104 18.14 -8.35 12.89
N LYS A 105 16.99 -8.92 12.55
CA LYS A 105 16.76 -9.58 11.26
C LYS A 105 16.35 -8.57 10.20
N LYS A 106 17.08 -8.56 9.09
CA LYS A 106 16.73 -7.73 7.93
C LYS A 106 15.38 -8.18 7.36
N GLN A 107 14.37 -7.33 7.52
CA GLN A 107 13.08 -7.45 6.86
C GLN A 107 12.98 -6.40 5.75
N VAL A 108 12.32 -6.78 4.65
CA VAL A 108 12.13 -5.93 3.49
C VAL A 108 10.68 -5.99 3.09
N VAL A 109 10.00 -4.86 3.16
CA VAL A 109 8.68 -4.68 2.56
C VAL A 109 8.91 -4.26 1.11
N ALA A 110 8.46 -5.07 0.15
CA ALA A 110 8.59 -4.73 -1.26
C ALA A 110 7.33 -5.13 -2.05
N PHE A 111 6.78 -4.20 -2.82
CA PHE A 111 5.64 -4.46 -3.68
C PHE A 111 5.66 -3.57 -4.92
N GLU A 112 5.10 -4.08 -6.01
CA GLU A 112 4.84 -3.35 -7.24
C GLU A 112 3.44 -2.75 -7.19
N TYR A 113 3.26 -1.61 -7.86
CA TYR A 113 1.96 -0.98 -8.07
C TYR A 113 1.77 -0.58 -9.53
N ASP A 114 0.53 -0.67 -10.01
CA ASP A 114 0.08 -0.21 -11.33
C ASP A 114 -1.25 0.53 -11.18
N LEU A 115 -1.37 1.70 -11.81
CA LEU A 115 -2.50 2.61 -11.78
C LEU A 115 -3.07 2.77 -13.19
N GLN A 116 -4.34 2.40 -13.36
CA GLN A 116 -5.07 2.49 -14.61
C GLN A 116 -6.20 3.49 -14.48
N SER A 117 -6.15 4.59 -15.23
CA SER A 117 -7.19 5.62 -15.17
C SER A 117 -8.57 5.07 -15.56
N LEU A 118 -9.59 5.38 -14.76
CA LEU A 118 -10.97 5.03 -15.09
C LEU A 118 -11.45 5.87 -16.27
N LYS A 119 -12.14 5.26 -17.23
CA LYS A 119 -12.84 6.02 -18.27
C LYS A 119 -14.00 6.78 -17.63
N LYS A 120 -14.18 8.04 -18.02
CA LYS A 120 -15.30 8.87 -17.54
C LYS A 120 -16.61 8.20 -17.99
N GLY A 121 -17.45 7.77 -17.05
CA GLY A 121 -18.73 7.10 -17.34
C GLY A 121 -18.75 5.57 -17.22
N ALA A 122 -17.69 4.93 -16.71
CA ALA A 122 -17.82 3.56 -16.20
C ALA A 122 -18.69 3.59 -14.94
N LEU A 123 -19.93 3.11 -15.05
CA LEU A 123 -20.82 2.90 -13.91
C LEU A 123 -20.15 1.91 -12.95
N TYR A 124 -20.07 2.30 -11.67
CA TYR A 124 -19.72 1.41 -10.57
C TYR A 124 -20.69 0.23 -10.55
N ASP A 125 -20.19 -0.97 -10.82
CA ASP A 125 -20.89 -2.21 -10.46
C ASP A 125 -20.27 -2.72 -9.14
N PRO A 126 -21.02 -2.72 -8.03
CA PRO A 126 -20.57 -3.29 -6.76
C PRO A 126 -20.34 -4.81 -6.79
N LEU A 127 -20.54 -5.49 -7.93
CA LEU A 127 -20.48 -6.95 -8.06
C LEU A 127 -19.37 -7.50 -8.99
N ASP A 128 -18.49 -6.66 -9.54
CA ASP A 128 -17.30 -7.08 -10.33
C ASP A 128 -16.02 -7.22 -9.47
#